data_AF-A0A3D3KT29-F1
#
_entry.id   AF-A0A3D3KT29-F1
#
_cell.length_a   1.000
_cell.length_b   1.000
_cell.length_c   1.000
_cell.angle_alpha   90.00
_cell.angle_beta   90.00
_cell.angle_gamma   90.00
#
_symmetry.space_group_name_H-M   'P 1'
#
loop_
_entity.id
_entity.type
_entity.pdbx_description
1 polymer ?
#
loop_
_entity_poly.entity_id
_entity_poly.type
_entity_poly.pdbx_seq_one_letter_code
_entity_poly.pdbx_strand_id
1 'polypeptide(L)'
;VYEHLFAAIAEDLAEVITPEIAEAWTEVYWLMADALIKLEKGLYAAQANGKMWTPWKVAAKTPAGIGSMTFTLEPADDTPVTAALPGQYVSVKVQLPDGLRQVRQYSLSGDAGTS
;
A
#
# COMPACT_ATOMS: atom_id res chain seq x y z
N VAL A 1 -13.25 7.23 4.26
CA VAL A 1 -12.62 8.29 3.44
C VAL A 1 -13.66 9.30 3.01
N TYR A 2 -14.71 8.88 2.28
CA TYR A 2 -15.86 9.71 1.90
C TYR A 2 -16.33 10.69 2.99
N GLU A 3 -16.73 10.16 4.16
CA GLU A 3 -17.29 10.95 5.26
C GLU A 3 -16.38 12.12 5.70
N HIS A 4 -15.11 11.85 6.01
CA HIS A 4 -14.19 12.89 6.48
C HIS A 4 -13.74 13.83 5.35
N LEU A 5 -13.61 13.33 4.12
CA LEU A 5 -13.28 14.18 2.97
C LEU A 5 -14.40 15.18 2.68
N PHE A 6 -15.64 14.72 2.66
CA PHE A 6 -16.80 15.57 2.40
C PHE A 6 -17.09 16.53 3.55
N ALA A 7 -16.83 16.11 4.80
CA ALA A 7 -16.91 17.01 5.95
C ALA A 7 -15.91 18.18 5.83
N ALA A 8 -14.65 17.90 5.47
CA ALA A 8 -13.64 18.94 5.26
C ALA A 8 -13.97 19.84 4.06
N ILE A 9 -14.43 19.27 2.96
CA ILE A 9 -14.89 20.03 1.79
C ILE A 9 -16.06 20.96 2.16
N ALA A 10 -17.03 20.47 2.94
CA ALA A 10 -18.16 21.28 3.40
C ALA A 10 -17.72 22.40 4.35
N GLU A 11 -16.71 22.16 5.19
CA GLU A 11 -16.14 23.19 6.09
C GLU A 11 -15.46 24.33 5.29
N ASP A 12 -14.68 23.99 4.27
CA ASP A 12 -13.88 24.97 3.51
C ASP A 12 -14.67 25.66 2.38
N LEU A 13 -15.69 25.00 1.81
CA LEU A 13 -16.44 25.47 0.63
C LEU A 13 -17.93 25.71 0.91
N ALA A 14 -18.31 25.87 2.19
CA ALA A 14 -19.69 26.02 2.66
C ALA A 14 -20.52 27.06 1.88
N GLU A 15 -19.89 28.15 1.42
CA GLU A 15 -20.58 29.24 0.69
C GLU A 15 -20.81 28.94 -0.79
N VAL A 16 -20.12 27.95 -1.37
CA VAL A 16 -20.12 27.66 -2.81
C VAL A 16 -20.73 26.29 -3.13
N ILE A 17 -20.77 25.37 -2.15
CA ILE A 17 -21.40 24.06 -2.32
C ILE A 17 -22.92 24.18 -2.20
N THR A 18 -23.58 24.27 -3.35
CA THR A 18 -25.02 24.01 -3.45
C THR A 18 -25.28 22.49 -3.37
N PRO A 19 -26.51 22.06 -3.05
CA PRO A 19 -26.87 20.64 -3.04
C PRO A 19 -26.53 19.92 -4.35
N GLU A 20 -26.74 20.57 -5.50
CA GLU A 20 -26.45 20.00 -6.82
C GLU A 20 -24.94 19.78 -7.03
N ILE A 21 -24.11 20.69 -6.53
CA ILE A 21 -22.65 20.56 -6.61
C ILE A 21 -22.18 19.42 -5.69
N ALA A 22 -22.75 19.30 -4.48
CA ALA A 22 -22.43 18.20 -3.56
C ALA A 22 -22.80 16.83 -4.17
N GLU A 23 -23.95 16.74 -4.82
CA GLU A 23 -24.40 15.51 -5.49
C GLU A 23 -23.46 15.12 -6.64
N ALA A 24 -23.07 16.08 -7.48
CA ALA A 24 -22.12 15.84 -8.57
C ALA A 24 -20.76 15.35 -8.06
N TRP A 25 -20.22 15.95 -6.99
CA TRP A 25 -18.96 15.48 -6.38
C TRP A 25 -19.11 14.10 -5.74
N THR A 26 -20.28 13.80 -5.17
CA THR A 26 -20.59 12.48 -4.60
C THR A 26 -20.54 11.41 -5.68
N GLU A 27 -21.15 11.66 -6.85
CA GLU A 27 -21.12 10.74 -7.98
C GLU A 27 -19.68 10.50 -8.48
N VAL A 28 -18.89 11.57 -8.65
CA VAL A 28 -17.48 11.46 -9.06
C VAL A 28 -16.66 10.67 -8.05
N TYR A 29 -16.87 10.89 -6.75
CA TYR A 29 -16.20 10.12 -5.71
C TYR A 29 -16.51 8.63 -5.85
N TRP A 30 -17.78 8.26 -5.99
CA TRP A 30 -18.18 6.85 -6.07
C TRP A 30 -17.70 6.17 -7.35
N LEU A 31 -17.72 6.88 -8.48
CA LEU A 31 -17.15 6.40 -9.73
C LEU A 31 -15.65 6.04 -9.57
N MET A 32 -14.88 6.91 -8.93
CA MET A 32 -13.46 6.65 -8.66
C MET A 32 -13.26 5.53 -7.64
N ALA A 33 -14.06 5.53 -6.55
CA ALA A 33 -13.97 4.51 -5.51
C ALA A 33 -14.23 3.11 -6.08
N ASP A 34 -15.27 2.95 -6.89
CA ASP A 34 -15.62 1.67 -7.51
C ASP A 34 -14.56 1.20 -8.50
N ALA A 35 -13.98 2.13 -9.28
CA ALA A 35 -12.89 1.82 -10.18
C ALA A 35 -11.65 1.31 -9.43
N LEU A 36 -11.24 1.99 -8.36
CA LEU A 36 -10.10 1.58 -7.52
C LEU A 36 -10.37 0.24 -6.83
N ILE A 37 -11.55 0.04 -6.23
CA ILE A 37 -11.95 -1.22 -5.59
C ILE A 37 -11.86 -2.39 -6.59
N LYS A 38 -12.33 -2.18 -7.83
CA LYS A 38 -12.30 -3.21 -8.86
C LYS A 38 -10.86 -3.56 -9.25
N LEU A 39 -9.99 -2.56 -9.43
CA LEU A 39 -8.58 -2.76 -9.75
C LEU A 39 -7.85 -3.48 -8.61
N GLU A 40 -8.03 -3.03 -7.37
CA GLU A 40 -7.45 -3.65 -6.17
C GLU A 40 -7.88 -5.11 -6.01
N LYS A 41 -9.17 -5.42 -6.21
CA LYS A 41 -9.66 -6.80 -6.20
C LYS A 41 -8.93 -7.67 -7.23
N GLY A 42 -8.69 -7.15 -8.43
CA GLY A 42 -7.91 -7.84 -9.45
C GLY A 42 -6.46 -8.08 -9.02
N LEU A 43 -5.82 -7.08 -8.44
CA LEU A 43 -4.44 -7.18 -7.93
C LEU A 43 -4.34 -8.22 -6.80
N TYR A 44 -5.30 -8.25 -5.87
CA TYR A 44 -5.34 -9.23 -4.79
C TYR A 44 -5.60 -10.65 -5.30
N ALA A 45 -6.50 -10.83 -6.27
CA ALA A 45 -6.79 -12.13 -6.85
C ALA A 45 -5.61 -12.73 -7.62
N ALA A 46 -4.68 -11.90 -8.11
CA ALA A 46 -3.48 -12.33 -8.81
C ALA A 46 -2.33 -12.79 -7.88
N GLN A 47 -2.48 -12.65 -6.56
CA GLN A 47 -1.44 -13.03 -5.61
C GLN A 47 -1.43 -14.54 -5.32
N ALA A 48 -0.27 -15.07 -4.93
CA ALA A 48 -0.12 -16.48 -4.55
C ALA A 48 -0.87 -16.84 -3.25
N ASN A 49 -1.31 -15.84 -2.48
CA ASN A 49 -2.03 -16.01 -1.23
C ASN A 49 -2.97 -14.82 -0.94
N GLY A 50 -3.91 -14.98 -0.01
CA GLY A 50 -4.87 -13.93 0.39
C GLY A 50 -4.50 -13.12 1.64
N LYS A 51 -3.28 -13.27 2.18
CA LYS A 51 -2.84 -12.54 3.36
C LYS A 51 -2.25 -11.19 2.94
N MET A 52 -2.78 -10.10 3.49
CA MET A 52 -2.27 -8.75 3.24
C MET A 52 -0.87 -8.51 3.85
N TRP A 53 -0.59 -9.17 4.98
CA TRP A 53 0.69 -9.07 5.68
C TRP A 53 1.13 -10.46 6.12
N THR A 54 2.36 -10.83 5.76
CA THR A 54 3.02 -12.04 6.22
C THR A 54 4.26 -11.68 7.04
N PRO A 55 4.66 -12.54 8.00
CA PRO A 55 5.89 -12.33 8.74
C PRO A 55 7.10 -12.67 7.86
N TRP A 56 8.14 -11.84 7.93
CA TRP A 56 9.41 -12.04 7.23
C TRP A 56 10.57 -11.89 8.21
N LYS A 57 11.64 -12.64 7.96
CA LYS A 57 12.88 -12.57 8.73
C LYS A 57 13.96 -11.89 7.89
N VAL A 58 14.75 -11.03 8.52
CA VAL A 58 15.99 -10.52 7.92
C VAL A 58 17.04 -11.63 7.96
N ALA A 59 17.35 -12.20 6.80
CA ALA A 59 18.36 -13.24 6.64
C ALA A 59 19.77 -12.64 6.52
N ALA A 60 19.89 -11.51 5.83
CA ALA A 60 21.16 -10.79 5.67
C ALA A 60 20.97 -9.28 5.62
N LYS A 61 22.05 -8.57 5.95
CA LYS A 61 22.13 -7.11 5.91
C LYS A 61 23.50 -6.71 5.34
N THR A 62 23.52 -6.07 4.18
CA THR A 62 24.77 -5.74 3.45
C THR A 62 24.86 -4.23 3.15
N PRO A 63 26.01 -3.58 3.39
CA PRO A 63 26.20 -2.17 3.01
C PRO A 63 26.02 -1.95 1.51
N ALA A 64 25.29 -0.89 1.15
CA ALA A 64 24.95 -0.58 -0.25
C ALA A 64 25.35 0.85 -0.62
N GLY A 65 26.52 1.31 -0.15
CA GLY A 65 26.98 2.68 -0.28
C GLY A 65 27.07 3.41 1.08
N ILE A 66 27.13 4.74 1.04
CA ILE A 66 27.20 5.57 2.25
C ILE A 66 25.79 5.82 2.77
N GLY A 67 25.49 5.33 3.97
CA GLY A 67 24.20 5.56 4.63
C GLY A 67 23.05 4.64 4.17
N SER A 68 23.33 3.69 3.29
CA SER A 68 22.35 2.75 2.72
C SER A 68 22.71 1.29 3.02
N MET A 69 21.67 0.46 3.07
CA MET A 69 21.79 -0.96 3.34
C MET A 69 20.82 -1.75 2.48
N THR A 70 21.27 -2.88 1.96
CA THR A 70 20.42 -3.90 1.37
C THR A 70 20.06 -4.93 2.45
N PHE A 71 18.79 -5.33 2.47
CA PHE A 71 18.28 -6.38 3.36
C PHE A 71 17.78 -7.55 2.52
N THR A 72 18.26 -8.74 2.83
CA THR A 72 17.71 -9.99 2.28
C THR A 72 16.65 -10.50 3.24
N LEU A 73 15.44 -10.72 2.74
CA LEU A 73 14.29 -11.18 3.51
C LEU A 73 13.92 -12.59 3.09
N GLU A 74 13.62 -13.44 4.06
CA GLU A 74 13.08 -14.79 3.86
C GLU A 74 11.72 -14.92 4.54
N PRO A 75 10.76 -15.68 3.98
CA PRO A 75 9.49 -15.96 4.64
C PRO A 75 9.71 -16.55 6.03
N ALA A 76 8.98 -16.05 7.03
CA ALA A 76 9.03 -16.62 8.38
C ALA A 76 7.93 -17.66 8.63
N ASP A 77 7.08 -17.90 7.63
CA ASP A 77 6.05 -18.95 7.61
C ASP A 77 5.94 -19.57 6.21
N ASP A 78 5.12 -20.61 6.07
CA ASP A 78 4.91 -21.33 4.81
C ASP A 78 3.93 -20.62 3.86
N THR A 79 3.68 -19.31 4.02
CA THR A 79 2.76 -18.60 3.12
C THR A 79 3.38 -18.50 1.72
N PRO A 80 2.68 -18.94 0.66
CA PRO A 80 3.20 -18.84 -0.71
C PRO A 80 3.52 -17.39 -1.11
N VAL A 81 4.70 -17.18 -1.69
CA VAL A 81 5.17 -15.85 -2.12
C VAL A 81 4.88 -15.64 -3.60
N THR A 82 4.29 -14.48 -3.95
CA THR A 82 4.13 -14.08 -5.36
C THR A 82 5.50 -13.70 -5.94
N ALA A 83 5.87 -14.30 -7.06
CA ALA A 83 7.08 -13.90 -7.79
C ALA A 83 6.95 -12.45 -8.28
N ALA A 84 7.96 -11.63 -7.98
CA ALA A 84 7.97 -10.22 -8.34
C ALA A 84 8.48 -10.01 -9.77
N LEU A 85 7.99 -8.95 -10.41
CA LEU A 85 8.51 -8.45 -11.69
C LEU A 85 9.54 -7.33 -11.46
N PRO A 86 10.53 -7.17 -12.37
CA PRO A 86 11.48 -6.07 -12.29
C PRO A 86 10.80 -4.70 -12.22
N GLY A 87 11.25 -3.86 -11.28
CA GLY A 87 10.68 -2.52 -11.03
C GLY A 87 9.53 -2.50 -10.02
N GLN A 88 9.06 -3.65 -9.53
CA GLN A 88 8.09 -3.69 -8.43
C GLN A 88 8.74 -3.39 -7.07
N TYR A 89 7.88 -3.12 -6.09
CA TYR A 89 8.26 -2.82 -4.71
C TYR A 89 7.44 -3.66 -3.73
N VAL A 90 7.95 -3.78 -2.51
CA VAL A 90 7.22 -4.33 -1.37
C VAL A 90 6.97 -3.24 -0.33
N SER A 91 5.90 -3.40 0.44
CA SER A 91 5.65 -2.58 1.61
C SER A 91 6.17 -3.29 2.86
N VAL A 92 7.05 -2.64 3.61
CA VAL A 92 7.54 -3.14 4.91
C VAL A 92 6.80 -2.39 6.01
N LYS A 93 6.18 -3.14 6.92
CA LYS A 93 5.46 -2.59 8.08
C LYS A 93 6.23 -2.90 9.36
N VAL A 94 6.62 -1.85 10.09
CA VAL A 94 7.31 -1.97 11.37
C VAL A 94 6.56 -1.20 12.45
N GLN A 95 6.69 -1.66 13.69
CA GLN A 95 6.28 -0.88 14.85
C GLN A 95 7.46 -0.03 15.32
N LEU A 96 7.25 1.27 15.45
CA LEU A 96 8.23 2.21 15.95
C LEU A 96 8.23 2.24 17.49
N PRO A 97 9.29 2.81 18.13
CA PRO A 97 9.37 2.90 19.58
C PRO A 97 8.20 3.65 20.25
N ASP A 98 7.53 4.54 19.51
CA ASP A 98 6.33 5.26 19.95
C ASP A 98 5.05 4.40 19.92
N GLY A 99 5.16 3.14 19.50
CA GLY A 99 4.05 2.18 19.40
C GLY A 99 3.27 2.25 18.09
N LEU A 100 3.52 3.25 17.23
CA LEU A 100 2.83 3.39 15.95
C LEU A 100 3.39 2.40 14.91
N ARG A 101 2.49 1.90 14.07
CA ARG A 101 2.87 1.08 12.91
C ARG A 101 3.06 1.97 11.70
N GLN A 102 4.23 1.91 11.10
CA GLN A 102 4.55 2.64 9.88
C GLN A 102 4.82 1.68 8.73
N VAL A 103 4.30 2.04 7.56
CA VAL A 103 4.50 1.32 6.32
C VAL A 103 5.38 2.18 5.41
N ARG A 104 6.38 1.56 4.78
CA ARG A 104 7.21 2.19 3.74
C ARG A 104 7.43 1.23 2.58
N GLN A 105 7.45 1.78 1.37
CA GLN A 105 7.71 1.04 0.15
C GLN A 105 9.21 1.02 -0.15
N TYR A 106 9.71 -0.16 -0.53
CA TYR A 106 11.09 -0.35 -0.97
C TYR A 106 11.09 -1.16 -2.28
N SER A 107 11.78 -0.65 -3.30
CA SER A 107 11.95 -1.36 -4.57
C SER A 107 12.71 -2.66 -4.34
N LEU A 108 12.29 -3.70 -5.05
CA LEU A 108 12.98 -4.99 -5.02
C LEU A 108 14.25 -4.92 -5.90
N SER A 109 15.40 -5.29 -5.33
CA SER A 109 16.68 -5.38 -6.04
C SER A 109 16.76 -6.64 -6.91
N GLY A 110 17.64 -6.66 -7.92
CA GLY A 110 17.62 -7.61 -9.04
C GLY A 110 17.55 -9.12 -8.75
N ASP A 111 17.98 -9.57 -7.57
CA ASP A 111 17.91 -10.99 -7.18
C ASP A 111 16.60 -11.34 -6.43
N ALA A 112 15.68 -10.39 -6.26
CA ALA A 112 14.44 -10.60 -5.54
C ALA A 112 13.41 -11.38 -6.37
N GLY A 113 12.93 -12.50 -5.83
CA GLY A 113 11.86 -13.31 -6.44
C GLY A 113 12.34 -14.52 -7.25
N THR A 114 13.62 -14.90 -7.15
CA THR A 114 14.22 -16.05 -7.86
C THR A 114 14.58 -17.23 -6.96
N SER A 115 14.28 -17.19 -5.66
CA SER A 115 14.56 -18.27 -4.69
C SER A 115 13.31 -18.68 -3.93
#